data_AF-A0A5C5VAS1-F1
#
_entry.id   AF-A0A5C5VAS1-F1
#
_cell.length_a   1.000
_cell.length_b   1.000
_cell.length_c   1.000
_cell.angle_alpha   90.00
_cell.angle_beta   90.00
_cell.angle_gamma   90.00
#
_symmetry.space_group_name_H-M   'P 1'
#
loop_
_entity.id
_entity.type
_entity.pdbx_description
1 polymer ?
#
loop_
_entity_poly.entity_id
_entity_poly.type
_entity_poly.pdbx_seq_one_letter_code
_entity_poly.pdbx_strand_id
1 'polypeptide(L)'
;MGSTPGLIGPEMGAVFRDHQDCSREEALEWMSPAFRECDFVLVEGNQHTTAPRIEVWRQAVGQPALIAADPTIHAVVTDDASPVDECRVWTRTPIEQLADLVLKFIDTAAR
;
A
#
# COMPACT_ATOMS: atom_id res chain seq x y z
N MET A 1 5.90 29.93 -7.69
CA MET A 1 5.09 29.28 -8.74
C MET A 1 5.69 27.91 -8.94
N GLY A 2 5.06 26.86 -8.40
CA GLY A 2 5.61 25.51 -8.48
C GLY A 2 5.46 24.95 -9.89
N SER A 3 6.49 24.30 -10.40
CA SER A 3 6.40 23.46 -11.59
C SER A 3 6.23 22.01 -11.17
N THR A 4 5.32 21.28 -11.80
CA THR A 4 5.12 19.85 -11.59
C THR A 4 5.56 19.12 -12.86
N PRO A 5 6.70 18.42 -12.84
CA PRO A 5 7.11 17.58 -13.96
C PRO A 5 6.10 16.46 -14.21
N GLY A 6 5.81 16.18 -15.48
CA GLY A 6 4.95 15.08 -15.88
C GLY A 6 5.40 14.47 -17.19
N LEU A 7 5.10 13.19 -17.37
CA LEU A 7 5.27 12.44 -18.60
C LEU A 7 3.89 12.01 -19.08
N ILE A 8 3.54 12.30 -20.33
CA ILE A 8 2.28 11.90 -20.95
C ILE A 8 2.60 11.05 -22.18
N GLY A 9 2.25 9.77 -22.10
CA GLY A 9 2.24 8.84 -23.23
C GLY A 9 0.82 8.66 -23.79
N PRO A 10 0.67 7.88 -24.87
CA PRO A 10 -0.63 7.63 -25.50
C PRO A 10 -1.62 6.91 -24.57
N GLU A 11 -1.13 6.02 -23.70
CA GLU A 11 -1.96 5.15 -22.85
C GLU A 11 -1.74 5.37 -21.35
N MET A 12 -0.76 6.18 -20.96
CA MET A 12 -0.39 6.35 -19.56
C MET A 12 0.24 7.72 -19.28
N GLY A 13 -0.04 8.25 -18.10
CA GLY A 13 0.59 9.46 -17.58
C GLY A 13 1.31 9.19 -16.26
N ALA A 14 2.36 9.96 -16.00
CA ALA A 14 3.02 10.01 -14.72
C ALA A 14 3.19 11.48 -14.30
N VAL A 15 2.96 11.76 -13.03
CA VAL A 15 3.13 13.09 -12.42
C VAL A 15 4.11 12.95 -11.28
N PHE A 16 5.12 13.81 -11.27
CA PHE A 16 6.12 13.88 -10.21
C PHE A 16 5.94 15.17 -9.46
N ARG A 17 5.81 15.07 -8.14
CA ARG A 17 5.72 16.23 -7.27
C ARG A 17 6.84 16.17 -6.23
N ASP A 18 7.57 17.26 -6.13
CA ASP A 18 8.45 17.48 -4.99
C ASP A 18 7.59 17.78 -3.75
N HIS A 19 7.91 17.11 -2.64
CA HIS A 19 7.20 17.17 -1.37
C HIS A 19 8.09 17.71 -0.23
N GLN A 20 9.19 18.41 -0.55
CA GLN A 20 10.11 18.98 0.45
C GLN A 20 9.41 19.82 1.54
N ASP A 21 8.31 20.51 1.19
CA ASP A 21 7.58 21.42 2.08
C ASP A 21 6.14 20.99 2.40
N CYS A 22 5.77 19.73 2.16
CA CYS A 22 4.44 19.22 2.53
C CYS A 22 4.50 17.79 3.08
N SER A 23 3.54 17.43 3.92
CA SER A 23 3.42 16.06 4.41
C SER A 23 3.08 15.08 3.28
N ARG A 24 3.27 13.78 3.54
CA ARG A 24 2.86 12.72 2.61
C ARG A 24 1.36 12.77 2.36
N GLU A 25 0.59 13.01 3.41
CA GLU A 25 -0.87 13.12 3.38
C GLU A 25 -1.31 14.30 2.51
N GLU A 26 -0.69 15.47 2.65
CA GLU A 26 -0.96 16.64 1.81
C GLU A 26 -0.60 16.39 0.33
N ALA A 27 0.47 15.63 0.07
CA ALA A 27 0.86 15.25 -1.27
C ALA A 27 -0.18 14.29 -1.90
N LEU A 28 -0.63 13.27 -1.15
CA LEU A 28 -1.67 12.34 -1.59
C LEU A 28 -3.00 13.04 -1.85
N GLU A 29 -3.41 13.94 -0.96
CA GLU A 29 -4.66 14.72 -1.10
C GLU A 29 -4.66 15.55 -2.39
N TRP A 30 -3.52 16.15 -2.74
CA TRP A 30 -3.36 16.88 -4.00
C TRP A 30 -3.42 15.97 -5.23
N MET A 31 -2.96 14.72 -5.11
CA MET A 31 -3.05 13.74 -6.20
C MET A 31 -4.45 13.11 -6.31
N SER A 32 -5.28 13.22 -5.27
CA SER A 32 -6.60 12.56 -5.20
C SER A 32 -7.50 12.79 -6.42
N PRO A 33 -7.53 13.97 -7.09
CA PRO A 33 -8.37 14.15 -8.28
C PRO A 33 -7.98 13.25 -9.44
N ALA A 34 -6.71 12.83 -9.53
CA ALA A 34 -6.25 11.90 -10.56
C ALA A 34 -6.79 10.47 -10.36
N PHE A 35 -7.26 10.15 -9.15
CA PHE A 35 -7.78 8.84 -8.76
C PHE A 35 -9.31 8.84 -8.60
N ARG A 36 -10.00 9.91 -8.97
CA ARG A 36 -11.44 10.10 -8.68
C ARG A 36 -12.34 8.98 -9.24
N GLU A 37 -11.92 8.34 -10.33
CA GLU A 37 -12.67 7.26 -11.00
C GLU A 37 -12.20 5.86 -10.56
N CYS A 38 -11.21 5.77 -9.67
CA CYS A 38 -10.72 4.50 -9.16
C CYS A 38 -11.60 4.02 -8.01
N ASP A 39 -11.95 2.74 -7.99
CA ASP A 39 -12.66 2.13 -6.85
C ASP A 39 -11.78 2.05 -5.60
N PHE A 40 -10.47 1.88 -5.79
CA PHE A 40 -9.47 1.92 -4.73
C PHE A 40 -8.10 2.36 -5.29
N VAL A 41 -7.22 2.80 -4.39
CA VAL A 41 -5.83 3.15 -4.71
C VAL A 41 -4.90 2.29 -3.86
N LEU A 42 -4.03 1.52 -4.51
CA LEU A 42 -2.97 0.78 -3.82
C LEU A 42 -1.74 1.68 -3.68
N VAL A 43 -1.31 1.90 -2.44
CA VAL A 43 -0.13 2.72 -2.13
C VAL A 43 0.99 1.80 -1.65
N GLU A 44 2.13 1.81 -2.36
CA GLU A 44 3.34 1.15 -1.89
C GLU A 44 4.07 2.05 -0.88
N GLY A 45 4.37 1.49 0.29
CA GLY A 45 5.00 2.21 1.38
C GLY A 45 3.99 2.99 2.22
N ASN A 46 4.38 4.21 2.63
CA ASN A 46 3.66 5.03 3.61
C ASN A 46 3.30 4.29 4.92
N GLN A 47 4.33 3.80 5.63
CA GLN A 47 4.17 3.01 6.87
C GLN A 47 3.42 3.74 8.00
N HIS A 48 3.25 5.06 7.91
CA HIS A 48 2.56 5.87 8.93
C HIS A 48 1.14 6.29 8.50
N THR A 49 0.61 5.71 7.42
CA THR A 49 -0.76 5.99 6.98
C THR A 49 -1.80 5.52 8.00
N THR A 50 -2.94 6.20 8.01
CA THR A 50 -4.16 5.76 8.72
C THR A 50 -5.04 4.86 7.85
N ALA A 51 -4.71 4.67 6.57
CA ALA A 51 -5.43 3.76 5.69
C ALA A 51 -5.20 2.28 6.07
N PRO A 52 -6.10 1.36 5.71
CA PRO A 52 -5.91 -0.07 5.93
C PRO A 52 -4.63 -0.58 5.27
N ARG A 53 -3.83 -1.37 6.00
CA ARG A 53 -2.54 -1.88 5.53
C ARG A 53 -2.45 -3.40 5.49
N ILE A 54 -1.72 -3.87 4.50
CA ILE A 54 -1.21 -5.24 4.38
C ILE A 54 0.31 -5.13 4.31
N GLU A 55 1.02 -5.93 5.11
CA GLU A 55 2.48 -5.97 5.08
C GLU A 55 2.97 -7.05 4.12
N VAL A 56 4.00 -6.77 3.32
CA VAL A 56 4.76 -7.80 2.61
C VAL A 56 6.08 -7.99 3.35
N TRP A 57 6.27 -9.15 3.97
CA TRP A 57 7.44 -9.42 4.81
C TRP A 57 8.20 -10.67 4.37
N ARG A 58 9.53 -10.61 4.47
CA ARG A 58 10.43 -11.74 4.18
C ARG A 58 11.54 -11.79 5.22
N GLN A 59 11.75 -12.96 5.82
CA GLN A 59 12.80 -13.17 6.82
C GLN A 59 14.19 -12.83 6.28
N ALA A 60 14.45 -13.11 5.00
CA ALA A 60 15.71 -12.83 4.33
C ALA A 60 16.09 -11.33 4.25
N VAL A 61 15.14 -10.41 4.45
CA VAL A 61 15.42 -8.96 4.49
C VAL A 61 16.09 -8.56 5.81
N GLY A 62 16.01 -9.40 6.85
CA GLY A 62 16.68 -9.19 8.13
C GLY A 62 16.06 -8.11 9.01
N GLN A 63 14.93 -7.53 8.61
CA GLN A 63 14.14 -6.60 9.43
C GLN A 63 12.97 -7.34 10.07
N PRO A 64 12.61 -7.02 11.32
CA PRO A 64 11.42 -7.58 11.95
C PRO A 64 10.15 -7.19 11.16
N ALA A 65 9.16 -8.06 11.16
CA ALA A 65 7.85 -7.73 10.59
C ALA A 65 7.22 -6.58 11.39
N LEU A 66 6.72 -5.57 10.70
CA LEU A 66 6.09 -4.39 11.28
C LEU A 66 4.85 -4.78 12.09
N ILE A 67 4.11 -5.80 11.65
CA ILE A 67 2.89 -6.24 12.35
C ILE A 67 3.13 -6.65 13.80
N ALA A 68 4.36 -7.08 14.14
CA ALA A 68 4.70 -7.46 15.50
C ALA A 68 4.61 -6.28 16.49
N ALA A 69 4.77 -5.05 15.99
CA ALA A 69 4.69 -3.82 16.77
C ALA A 69 3.51 -2.92 16.37
N ASP A 70 2.84 -3.21 15.25
CA ASP A 70 1.81 -2.36 14.67
C ASP A 70 0.52 -3.15 14.43
N PRO A 71 -0.45 -3.08 15.37
CA PRO A 71 -1.71 -3.83 15.28
C PRO A 71 -2.67 -3.27 14.21
N THR A 72 -2.33 -2.16 13.55
CA THR A 72 -3.16 -1.59 12.48
C THR A 72 -2.89 -2.24 11.12
N ILE A 73 -1.90 -3.15 11.04
CA ILE A 73 -1.66 -4.00 9.87
C ILE A 73 -2.57 -5.22 9.96
N HIS A 74 -3.38 -5.46 8.93
CA HIS A 74 -4.46 -6.45 8.98
C HIS A 74 -4.09 -7.83 8.44
N ALA A 75 -3.03 -7.93 7.65
CA ALA A 75 -2.52 -9.18 7.10
C ALA A 75 -1.03 -9.06 6.75
N VAL A 76 -0.34 -10.19 6.74
CA VAL A 76 1.03 -10.32 6.23
C VAL A 76 1.05 -11.25 5.03
N VAL A 77 1.67 -10.79 3.95
CA VAL A 77 2.03 -11.61 2.80
C VAL A 77 3.47 -12.10 3.00
N THR A 78 3.64 -13.39 3.26
CA THR A 78 4.94 -14.04 3.44
C THR A 78 4.90 -15.52 3.07
N ASP A 79 6.04 -16.06 2.64
CA ASP A 79 6.24 -17.51 2.51
C ASP A 79 7.16 -18.07 3.61
N ASP A 80 7.60 -17.20 4.53
CA ASP A 80 8.39 -17.58 5.69
C ASP A 80 7.45 -18.00 6.86
N ALA A 81 8.05 -18.43 7.98
CA ALA A 81 7.28 -18.70 9.18
C ALA A 81 6.53 -17.44 9.65
N SER A 82 5.29 -17.62 10.12
CA SER A 82 4.47 -16.49 10.59
C SER A 82 5.23 -15.69 11.64
N PRO A 83 5.32 -14.34 11.49
CA PRO A 83 6.05 -13.51 12.45
C PRO A 83 5.28 -13.30 13.77
N VAL A 84 3.98 -13.60 13.80
CA VAL A 84 3.10 -13.47 14.97
C VAL A 84 2.07 -14.61 15.00
N ASP A 85 1.56 -14.94 16.19
CA ASP A 85 0.61 -16.05 16.37
C ASP A 85 -0.81 -15.72 15.88
N GLU A 86 -1.26 -14.47 16.06
CA GLU A 86 -2.63 -14.03 15.77
C GLU A 86 -2.69 -13.05 14.59
N CYS A 87 -2.35 -13.51 13.39
CA CYS A 87 -2.52 -12.73 12.16
C CYS A 87 -3.00 -13.57 10.98
N ARG A 88 -3.71 -12.92 10.06
CA ARG A 88 -3.97 -13.44 8.73
C ARG A 88 -2.68 -13.47 7.91
N VAL A 89 -2.22 -14.66 7.54
CA VAL A 89 -1.05 -14.85 6.69
C VAL A 89 -1.48 -15.30 5.30
N TRP A 90 -0.92 -14.69 4.27
CA TRP A 90 -1.12 -15.03 2.87
C TRP A 90 0.22 -15.38 2.20
N THR A 91 0.22 -16.35 1.30
CA THR A 91 1.40 -16.68 0.50
C THR A 91 1.58 -15.68 -0.63
N ARG A 92 2.82 -15.52 -1.11
CA ARG A 92 3.13 -14.63 -2.26
C ARG A 92 2.67 -15.22 -3.59
N THR A 93 2.47 -16.52 -3.64
CA THR A 93 2.03 -17.25 -4.84
C THR A 93 0.90 -18.21 -4.52
N PRO A 94 -0.04 -18.44 -5.47
CA PRO A 94 -0.16 -17.76 -6.77
C PRO A 94 -0.77 -16.35 -6.65
N ILE A 95 -0.37 -15.43 -7.54
CA ILE A 95 -0.67 -14.00 -7.42
C ILE A 95 -2.16 -13.68 -7.62
N GLU A 96 -2.86 -14.49 -8.41
CA GLU A 96 -4.29 -14.35 -8.69
C GLU A 96 -5.11 -14.58 -7.42
N GLN A 97 -4.74 -15.59 -6.63
CA GLN A 97 -5.39 -15.85 -5.34
C GLN A 97 -5.10 -14.73 -4.33
N LEU A 98 -3.87 -14.20 -4.34
CA LEU A 98 -3.53 -13.06 -3.49
C LEU A 98 -4.35 -11.81 -3.88
N ALA A 99 -4.53 -11.55 -5.18
CA ALA A 99 -5.35 -10.45 -5.67
C ALA A 99 -6.81 -10.60 -5.20
N ASP A 100 -7.40 -11.79 -5.29
CA ASP A 100 -8.75 -12.06 -4.79
C ASP A 100 -8.87 -11.80 -3.28
N LEU A 101 -7.84 -12.14 -2.50
CA LEU A 101 -7.80 -11.89 -1.06
C LEU A 101 -7.71 -10.39 -0.74
N VAL A 102 -6.93 -9.64 -1.51
CA VAL A 102 -6.83 -8.18 -1.40
C VAL A 102 -8.17 -7.52 -1.73
N LEU A 103 -8.84 -7.93 -2.80
CA LEU A 103 -10.16 -7.40 -3.16
C LEU A 103 -11.20 -7.65 -2.05
N LYS A 104 -11.26 -8.87 -1.52
CA LYS A 104 -12.13 -9.20 -0.37
C LYS A 104 -11.79 -8.39 0.88
N PHE A 105 -10.51 -8.11 1.10
CA PHE A 105 -10.06 -7.28 2.20
C PHE A 105 -10.54 -5.83 2.04
N ILE A 106 -10.40 -5.25 0.85
CA ILE A 106 -10.87 -3.90 0.52
C ILE A 106 -12.38 -3.79 0.79
N ASP A 107 -13.17 -4.75 0.31
CA ASP A 107 -14.64 -4.77 0.54
C ASP A 107 -15.03 -4.80 2.02
N THR A 108 -14.18 -5.38 2.87
CA THR A 108 -14.42 -5.48 4.32
C THR A 108 -13.93 -4.23 5.05
N ALA A 109 -12.80 -3.65 4.62
CA ALA A 109 -12.20 -2.47 5.22
C ALA A 109 -12.90 -1.16 4.82
N ALA A 110 -13.63 -1.15 3.71
CA ALA A 110 -14.44 -0.02 3.25
C ALA A 110 -15.81 0.11 3.94
N ARG A 111 -16.14 -0.77 4.90
CA ARG A 111 -17.37 -0.75 5.69
C ARG A 111 -17.08 -0.37 7.14
#